data_AF-A0A179UJ67-F1
#
_entry.id   AF-A0A179UJ67-F1
#
_cell.length_a   1.000
_cell.length_b   1.000
_cell.length_c   1.000
_cell.angle_alpha   90.00
_cell.angle_beta   90.00
_cell.angle_gamma   90.00
#
_symmetry.space_group_name_H-M   'P 1'
#
loop_
_entity.id
_entity.type
_entity.pdbx_description
1 polymer ?
#
loop_
_entity_poly.entity_id
_entity_poly.type
_entity_poly.pdbx_seq_one_letter_code
_entity_poly.pdbx_strand_id
1 'polypeptide(L)'
;MSSLSDYVDFSQKSLHLAAVAIAFNPIFWNIVARQEYRNHFLTRIFGSAYNGCYALAFAIFSLGIFRDHLYNQALADQPFYQPVTQPYLAYGLFAAGNTLVLSSMWALGLTGTYLGDYFGILMDAPVTGFPFNVTGSPMYWGSTMSFLAVALYKGKVAGLLLTLEVFVCYWIALKWEDPFTAEIYAQRERDRAKSKKGGKRA
;
A
#
# COMPACT_ATOMS: atom_id res chain seq x y z
N MET A 1 -37.98 -11.21 -2.24
CA MET A 1 -37.00 -10.33 -1.56
C MET A 1 -35.74 -10.37 -2.40
N SER A 2 -35.22 -9.22 -2.82
CA SER A 2 -33.92 -9.16 -3.50
C SER A 2 -32.81 -9.58 -2.54
N SER A 3 -31.89 -10.39 -3.03
CA SER A 3 -30.72 -10.87 -2.31
C SER A 3 -29.55 -9.91 -2.51
N LEU A 4 -28.57 -9.89 -1.60
CA LEU A 4 -27.35 -9.08 -1.75
C LEU A 4 -26.57 -9.44 -3.03
N SER A 5 -26.63 -10.70 -3.47
CA SER A 5 -26.02 -11.15 -4.72
C SER A 5 -26.64 -10.54 -5.97
N ASP A 6 -27.90 -10.07 -5.91
CA ASP A 6 -28.56 -9.41 -7.05
C ASP A 6 -27.92 -8.04 -7.36
N TYR A 7 -27.12 -7.51 -6.44
CA TYR A 7 -26.41 -6.23 -6.57
C TYR A 7 -24.91 -6.40 -6.86
N VAL A 8 -24.50 -7.62 -7.24
CA VAL A 8 -23.15 -7.92 -7.71
C VAL A 8 -23.24 -8.69 -9.03
N ASP A 9 -22.92 -8.01 -10.12
CA ASP A 9 -22.84 -8.61 -11.44
C ASP A 9 -21.42 -9.18 -11.68
N PHE A 10 -21.26 -10.48 -11.42
CA PHE A 10 -20.01 -11.21 -11.65
C PHE A 10 -19.70 -11.46 -13.13
N SER A 11 -20.61 -11.15 -14.06
CA SER A 11 -20.33 -11.29 -15.49
C SER A 11 -19.47 -10.14 -16.04
N GLN A 12 -19.41 -9.01 -15.31
CA GLN A 12 -18.66 -7.82 -15.72
C GLN A 12 -17.16 -8.07 -15.69
N LYS A 13 -16.51 -7.95 -16.85
CA LYS A 13 -15.05 -8.07 -16.95
C LYS A 13 -14.33 -6.98 -16.15
N SER A 14 -14.92 -5.79 -16.03
CA SER A 14 -14.35 -4.70 -15.23
C SER A 14 -14.20 -5.06 -13.76
N LEU A 15 -15.13 -5.84 -13.19
CA LEU A 15 -15.04 -6.35 -11.82
C LEU A 15 -13.80 -7.24 -11.64
N HIS A 16 -13.59 -8.19 -12.55
CA HIS A 16 -12.43 -9.09 -12.50
C HIS A 16 -11.11 -8.34 -12.73
N LEU A 17 -11.08 -7.38 -13.65
CA LEU A 17 -9.90 -6.56 -13.89
C LEU A 17 -9.54 -5.71 -12.67
N ALA A 18 -10.53 -5.14 -11.98
CA ALA A 18 -10.30 -4.40 -10.74
C ALA A 18 -9.75 -5.31 -9.63
N ALA A 19 -10.34 -6.49 -9.43
CA ALA A 19 -9.86 -7.46 -8.44
C ALA A 19 -8.41 -7.89 -8.71
N VAL A 20 -8.11 -8.28 -9.96
CA VAL A 20 -6.74 -8.63 -10.36
C VAL A 20 -5.77 -7.47 -10.14
N ALA A 21 -6.14 -6.24 -10.49
CA ALA A 21 -5.28 -5.07 -10.26
C ALA A 21 -5.08 -4.78 -8.76
N ILE A 22 -6.12 -4.94 -7.94
CA ILE A 22 -6.05 -4.80 -6.48
C ILE A 22 -5.06 -5.79 -5.89
N ALA A 23 -5.12 -7.07 -6.29
CA ALA A 23 -4.21 -8.11 -5.81
C ALA A 23 -2.79 -7.94 -6.38
N PHE A 24 -2.67 -7.60 -7.67
CA PHE A 24 -1.39 -7.46 -8.36
C PHE A 24 -0.48 -6.42 -7.71
N ASN A 25 -1.04 -5.27 -7.35
CA ASN A 25 -0.31 -4.15 -6.78
C ASN A 25 0.60 -4.57 -5.59
N PRO A 26 0.06 -5.10 -4.47
CA PRO A 26 0.85 -5.53 -3.33
C PRO A 26 1.82 -6.66 -3.60
N ILE A 27 1.45 -7.57 -4.51
CA ILE A 27 2.33 -8.66 -4.95
C ILE A 27 3.53 -8.09 -5.70
N PHE A 28 3.30 -7.17 -6.63
CA PHE A 28 4.32 -6.55 -7.47
C PHE A 28 5.38 -5.87 -6.62
N TRP A 29 5.01 -4.93 -5.75
CA TRP A 29 6.03 -4.18 -4.99
C TRP A 29 6.77 -5.05 -3.99
N ASN A 30 6.10 -6.04 -3.36
CA ASN A 30 6.77 -6.98 -2.46
C ASN A 30 7.82 -7.82 -3.19
N ILE A 31 7.48 -8.35 -4.37
CA ILE A 31 8.41 -9.17 -5.17
C ILE A 31 9.57 -8.31 -5.67
N VAL A 32 9.27 -7.16 -6.28
CA VAL A 32 10.27 -6.29 -6.89
C VAL A 32 11.23 -5.73 -5.84
N ALA A 33 10.73 -5.27 -4.70
CA ALA A 33 11.57 -4.74 -3.63
C ALA A 33 12.47 -5.82 -3.03
N ARG A 34 11.98 -7.04 -2.79
CA ARG A 34 12.82 -8.16 -2.32
C ARG A 34 13.86 -8.58 -3.35
N GLN A 35 13.49 -8.58 -4.62
CA GLN A 35 14.42 -8.88 -5.71
C GLN A 35 15.51 -7.81 -5.78
N GLU A 36 15.16 -6.55 -5.56
CA GLU A 36 16.12 -5.46 -5.42
C GLU A 36 17.04 -5.64 -4.21
N TYR A 37 16.49 -5.95 -3.04
CA TYR A 37 17.30 -6.16 -1.83
C TYR A 37 18.34 -7.28 -2.00
N ARG A 38 18.01 -8.34 -2.73
CA ARG A 38 18.91 -9.49 -2.94
C ARG A 38 19.89 -9.31 -4.10
N ASN A 39 19.45 -8.67 -5.18
CA ASN A 39 20.20 -8.67 -6.44
C ASN A 39 20.60 -7.27 -6.93
N HIS A 40 20.14 -6.21 -6.28
CA HIS A 40 20.40 -4.81 -6.63
C HIS A 40 20.19 -4.54 -8.12
N PHE A 41 19.15 -5.12 -8.73
CA PHE A 41 18.97 -5.10 -10.17
C PHE A 41 18.50 -3.72 -10.66
N LEU A 42 17.60 -3.04 -9.94
CA LEU A 42 17.19 -1.67 -10.24
C LEU A 42 18.36 -0.72 -9.97
N THR A 43 19.09 -0.89 -8.87
CA THR A 43 20.30 -0.10 -8.62
C THR A 43 21.31 -0.24 -9.76
N ARG A 44 21.51 -1.45 -10.31
CA ARG A 44 22.40 -1.69 -11.46
C ARG A 44 21.88 -1.06 -12.76
N ILE A 45 20.57 -1.14 -13.03
CA ILE A 45 19.96 -0.56 -14.24
C ILE A 45 20.01 0.97 -14.21
N PHE A 46 19.70 1.58 -13.07
CA PHE A 46 19.57 3.03 -12.91
C PHE A 46 20.84 3.72 -12.34
N GLY A 47 21.92 2.94 -12.13
CA GLY A 47 23.24 3.40 -11.70
C GLY A 47 23.35 3.88 -10.25
N SER A 48 22.24 3.92 -9.49
CA SER A 48 22.18 4.43 -8.13
C SER A 48 20.99 3.84 -7.39
N ALA A 49 21.15 3.58 -6.09
CA ALA A 49 20.09 3.14 -5.19
C ALA A 49 18.92 4.13 -5.15
N TYR A 50 19.22 5.44 -5.11
CA TYR A 50 18.19 6.48 -5.11
C TYR A 50 17.43 6.54 -6.44
N ASN A 51 18.13 6.46 -7.56
CA ASN A 51 17.48 6.48 -8.88
C ASN A 51 16.61 5.24 -9.09
N GLY A 52 17.09 4.07 -8.68
CA GLY A 52 16.32 2.83 -8.70
C GLY A 52 15.08 2.91 -7.81
N CYS A 53 15.21 3.49 -6.61
CA CYS A 53 14.09 3.71 -5.69
C CYS A 53 13.06 4.69 -6.29
N TYR A 54 13.49 5.78 -6.92
CA TYR A 54 12.58 6.71 -7.60
C TYR A 54 11.88 6.08 -8.80
N ALA A 55 12.57 5.24 -9.57
CA ALA A 55 11.95 4.48 -10.65
C ALA A 55 10.89 3.51 -10.12
N LEU A 56 11.17 2.81 -9.01
CA LEU A 56 10.19 1.94 -8.36
C LEU A 56 9.00 2.75 -7.80
N ALA A 57 9.26 3.88 -7.16
CA ALA A 57 8.23 4.78 -6.64
C ALA A 57 7.28 5.24 -7.75
N PHE A 58 7.83 5.66 -8.89
CA PHE A 58 7.05 6.06 -10.06
C PHE A 58 6.18 4.90 -10.58
N ALA A 59 6.74 3.69 -10.66
CA ALA A 59 6.00 2.51 -11.09
C ALA A 59 4.85 2.16 -10.13
N ILE A 60 5.12 2.09 -8.82
CA ILE A 60 4.10 1.79 -7.79
C ILE A 60 2.99 2.84 -7.81
N PHE A 61 3.35 4.12 -7.86
CA PHE A 61 2.38 5.21 -7.89
C PHE A 61 1.50 5.15 -9.14
N SER A 62 2.10 4.94 -10.32
CA SER A 62 1.37 4.82 -11.59
C SER A 62 0.42 3.61 -11.60
N LEU A 63 0.88 2.46 -11.09
CA LEU A 63 0.05 1.28 -10.91
C LEU A 63 -1.08 1.52 -9.89
N GLY A 64 -0.85 2.35 -8.87
CA GLY A 64 -1.87 2.83 -7.94
C GLY A 64 -2.98 3.60 -8.65
N ILE A 65 -2.62 4.60 -9.46
CA ILE A 65 -3.59 5.38 -10.27
C ILE A 65 -4.38 4.47 -11.20
N PHE A 66 -3.69 3.56 -11.89
CA PHE A 66 -4.33 2.64 -12.83
C PHE A 66 -5.32 1.69 -12.13
N ARG A 67 -4.93 1.11 -10.98
CA ARG A 67 -5.83 0.29 -10.14
C ARG A 67 -7.06 1.10 -9.70
N ASP A 68 -6.87 2.32 -9.24
CA ASP A 68 -7.96 3.16 -8.74
C ASP A 68 -8.92 3.55 -9.87
N HIS A 69 -8.40 3.73 -11.09
CA HIS A 69 -9.21 3.90 -12.29
C HIS A 69 -10.05 2.65 -12.61
N LEU A 70 -9.43 1.47 -12.63
CA LEU A 70 -10.14 0.20 -12.86
C LEU A 70 -11.20 -0.07 -11.78
N TYR A 71 -10.88 0.22 -10.52
CA TYR A 71 -11.85 0.12 -9.42
C TYR A 71 -13.05 1.03 -9.66
N ASN A 72 -12.81 2.29 -10.03
CA ASN A 72 -13.90 3.24 -10.29
C ASN A 72 -14.77 2.84 -11.48
N GLN A 73 -14.17 2.27 -12.54
CA GLN A 73 -14.89 1.70 -13.68
C GLN A 73 -15.73 0.49 -13.26
N ALA A 74 -15.13 -0.46 -12.53
CA ALA A 74 -15.84 -1.63 -12.02
C ALA A 74 -17.08 -1.22 -11.22
N LEU A 75 -16.98 -0.20 -10.36
CA LEU A 75 -18.14 0.29 -9.61
C LEU A 75 -19.19 0.99 -10.48
N ALA A 76 -18.80 1.61 -11.58
CA ALA A 76 -19.75 2.26 -12.49
C ALA A 76 -20.64 1.22 -13.18
N ASP A 77 -20.09 0.06 -13.55
CA ASP A 77 -20.79 -1.02 -14.25
C ASP A 77 -21.69 -1.86 -13.33
N GLN A 78 -21.58 -1.69 -12.02
CA GLN A 78 -22.31 -2.51 -11.03
C GLN A 78 -23.67 -1.91 -10.67
N PRO A 79 -24.67 -2.73 -10.29
CA PRO A 79 -25.97 -2.23 -9.85
C PRO A 79 -25.87 -1.28 -8.65
N PHE A 80 -26.72 -0.27 -8.63
CA PHE A 80 -26.86 0.62 -7.48
C PHE A 80 -27.74 -0.01 -6.39
N TYR A 81 -27.35 0.16 -5.13
CA TYR A 81 -28.12 -0.29 -3.98
C TYR A 81 -28.16 0.79 -2.88
N GLN A 82 -29.32 1.45 -2.76
CA GLN A 82 -29.52 2.62 -1.88
C GLN A 82 -29.11 2.40 -0.41
N PRO A 83 -29.34 1.24 0.23
CA PRO A 83 -28.93 1.02 1.62
C PRO A 83 -27.42 1.10 1.87
N VAL A 84 -26.59 0.84 0.85
CA VAL A 84 -25.14 1.00 0.92
C VAL A 84 -24.72 2.47 0.79
N THR A 85 -25.57 3.32 0.22
CA THR A 85 -25.25 4.74 0.01
C THR A 85 -25.25 5.51 1.33
N GLN A 86 -24.05 5.77 1.86
CA GLN A 86 -23.83 6.45 3.14
C GLN A 86 -22.86 7.63 2.98
N PRO A 87 -23.30 8.76 2.39
CA PRO A 87 -22.40 9.83 1.94
C PRO A 87 -21.65 10.52 3.09
N TYR A 88 -22.30 10.75 4.24
CA TYR A 88 -21.64 11.37 5.39
C TYR A 88 -20.54 10.48 5.98
N LEU A 89 -20.80 9.17 6.06
CA LEU A 89 -19.79 8.21 6.49
C LEU A 89 -18.64 8.15 5.48
N ALA A 90 -18.95 8.17 4.17
CA ALA A 90 -17.94 8.21 3.13
C ALA A 90 -17.04 9.46 3.25
N TYR A 91 -17.60 10.65 3.51
CA TYR A 91 -16.79 11.85 3.74
C TYR A 91 -15.88 11.74 4.95
N GLY A 92 -16.38 11.20 6.06
CA GLY A 92 -15.55 10.94 7.25
C GLY A 92 -14.41 9.96 6.97
N LEU A 93 -14.69 8.88 6.24
CA LEU A 93 -13.70 7.90 5.83
C LEU A 93 -12.67 8.47 4.86
N PHE A 94 -13.08 9.29 3.88
CA PHE A 94 -12.15 9.99 2.99
C PHE A 94 -11.25 10.94 3.75
N ALA A 95 -11.80 11.75 4.64
CA ALA A 95 -11.02 12.70 5.43
C ALA A 95 -9.98 11.96 6.27
N ALA A 96 -10.42 11.01 7.10
CA ALA A 96 -9.52 10.25 7.97
C ALA A 96 -8.51 9.41 7.17
N GLY A 97 -8.96 8.74 6.10
CA GLY A 97 -8.10 7.91 5.26
C GLY A 97 -7.00 8.72 4.55
N ASN A 98 -7.36 9.87 3.96
CA ASN A 98 -6.36 10.75 3.34
C ASN A 98 -5.45 11.40 4.38
N THR A 99 -5.95 11.76 5.57
CA THR A 99 -5.10 12.24 6.65
C THR A 99 -4.04 11.20 7.01
N LEU A 100 -4.42 9.93 7.19
CA LEU A 100 -3.46 8.85 7.48
C LEU A 100 -2.45 8.68 6.33
N VAL A 101 -2.90 8.61 5.08
CA VAL A 101 -2.00 8.41 3.92
C VAL A 101 -1.02 9.57 3.78
N LEU A 102 -1.52 10.81 3.71
CA LEU A 102 -0.69 11.98 3.43
C LEU A 102 0.29 12.29 4.57
N SER A 103 -0.15 12.17 5.82
CA SER A 103 0.74 12.38 6.96
C SER A 103 1.81 11.29 7.09
N SER A 104 1.49 10.05 6.69
CA SER A 104 2.50 8.97 6.61
C SER A 104 3.56 9.27 5.55
N MET A 105 3.12 9.67 4.34
CA MET A 105 4.03 10.02 3.25
C MET A 105 4.91 11.22 3.62
N TRP A 106 4.35 12.20 4.34
CA TRP A 106 5.11 13.32 4.86
C TRP A 106 6.19 12.86 5.85
N ALA A 107 5.85 11.98 6.80
CA ALA A 107 6.79 11.55 7.83
C ALA A 107 7.88 10.60 7.31
N LEU A 108 7.55 9.73 6.34
CA LEU A 108 8.50 8.79 5.72
C LEU A 108 9.31 9.41 4.57
N GLY A 109 8.79 10.47 3.96
CA GLY A 109 9.30 10.98 2.68
C GLY A 109 9.09 9.99 1.53
N LEU A 110 9.57 10.35 0.34
CA LEU A 110 9.37 9.54 -0.87
C LEU A 110 10.04 8.16 -0.76
N THR A 111 11.31 8.13 -0.36
CA THR A 111 12.08 6.87 -0.29
C THR A 111 11.55 5.95 0.82
N GLY A 112 11.21 6.49 2.00
CA GLY A 112 10.62 5.68 3.07
C GLY A 112 9.24 5.14 2.70
N THR A 113 8.46 5.88 1.91
CA THR A 113 7.14 5.44 1.43
C THR A 113 7.24 4.31 0.39
N TYR A 114 8.20 4.39 -0.52
CA TYR A 114 8.31 3.50 -1.67
C TYR A 114 9.48 2.51 -1.54
N LEU A 115 9.59 1.88 -0.36
CA LEU A 115 10.46 0.72 -0.11
C LEU A 115 11.96 1.00 -0.28
N GLY A 116 12.40 2.22 0.03
CA GLY A 116 13.81 2.63 -0.03
C GLY A 116 14.73 1.84 0.89
N ASP A 117 14.20 1.26 1.96
CA ASP A 117 14.93 0.33 2.84
C ASP A 117 15.46 -0.90 2.10
N TYR A 118 14.74 -1.38 1.08
CA TYR A 118 15.20 -2.48 0.21
C TYR A 118 16.35 -2.08 -0.71
N PHE A 119 16.55 -0.78 -0.94
CA PHE A 119 17.70 -0.21 -1.64
C PHE A 119 18.86 0.14 -0.68
N GLY A 120 18.69 -0.12 0.62
CA GLY A 120 19.65 0.29 1.66
C GLY A 120 19.54 1.77 2.07
N ILE A 121 18.48 2.48 1.64
CA ILE A 121 18.19 3.86 2.02
C ILE A 121 17.39 3.83 3.33
N LEU A 122 18.10 3.73 4.44
CA LEU A 122 17.50 3.51 5.76
C LEU A 122 17.34 4.82 6.52
N MET A 123 16.16 5.01 7.14
CA MET A 123 15.91 6.14 8.05
C MET A 123 16.77 6.00 9.31
N ASP A 124 17.18 7.10 9.93
CA ASP A 124 18.04 7.03 11.11
C ASP A 124 17.36 6.40 12.33
N ALA A 125 16.05 6.61 12.46
CA ALA A 125 15.21 5.98 13.46
C ALA A 125 13.81 5.70 12.90
N PRO A 126 13.09 4.70 13.47
CA PRO A 126 11.68 4.47 13.14
C PRO A 126 10.82 5.69 13.45
N VAL A 127 9.86 5.99 12.57
CA VAL A 127 8.87 7.04 12.81
C VAL A 127 7.87 6.55 13.85
N THR A 128 7.84 7.20 15.01
CA THR A 128 6.94 6.86 16.13
C THR A 128 5.86 7.90 16.40
N GLY A 129 5.94 9.06 15.74
CA GLY A 129 4.94 10.12 15.84
C GLY A 129 3.70 9.86 14.98
N PHE A 130 2.82 10.85 14.89
CA PHE A 130 1.64 10.76 14.01
C PHE A 130 2.03 10.59 12.54
N PRO A 131 1.37 9.69 11.77
CA PRO A 131 0.24 8.83 12.17
C PRO A 131 0.61 7.44 12.73
N PHE A 132 1.90 7.13 12.84
CA PHE A 132 2.40 5.82 13.29
C PHE A 132 2.16 5.53 14.78
N ASN A 133 1.88 6.55 15.60
CA ASN A 133 1.42 6.36 16.98
C ASN A 133 -0.03 5.88 17.09
N VAL A 134 -0.82 5.98 16.02
CA VAL A 134 -2.25 5.56 15.99
C VAL A 134 -2.38 4.14 15.47
N THR A 135 -1.61 3.79 14.44
CA THR A 135 -1.57 2.45 13.85
C THR A 135 -0.20 2.19 13.25
N GLY A 136 0.27 0.94 13.24
CA GLY A 136 1.58 0.58 12.68
C GLY A 136 1.69 0.72 11.16
N SER A 137 0.55 0.71 10.47
CA SER A 137 0.49 0.68 9.00
C SER A 137 -0.51 1.71 8.45
N PRO A 138 -0.33 3.00 8.76
CA PRO A 138 -1.34 4.05 8.54
C PRO A 138 -1.73 4.22 7.07
N MET A 139 -0.79 4.06 6.13
CA MET A 139 -1.10 4.10 4.69
C MET A 139 -2.04 2.99 4.24
N TYR A 140 -1.82 1.76 4.72
CA TYR A 140 -2.62 0.60 4.37
C TYR A 140 -4.06 0.74 4.91
N TRP A 141 -4.21 1.20 6.15
CA TRP A 141 -5.51 1.54 6.72
C TRP A 141 -6.19 2.68 5.99
N GLY A 142 -5.48 3.79 5.76
CA GLY A 142 -6.04 4.96 5.09
C GLY A 142 -6.45 4.68 3.65
N SER A 143 -5.69 3.87 2.92
CA SER A 143 -6.07 3.41 1.58
C SER A 143 -7.32 2.52 1.63
N THR A 144 -7.41 1.57 2.55
CA THR A 144 -8.63 0.73 2.73
C THR A 144 -9.87 1.58 3.01
N MET A 145 -9.72 2.60 3.88
CA MET A 145 -10.78 3.56 4.18
C MET A 145 -11.23 4.33 2.94
N SER A 146 -10.31 4.74 2.06
CA SER A 146 -10.64 5.40 0.79
C SER A 146 -11.42 4.48 -0.15
N PHE A 147 -11.06 3.19 -0.26
CA PHE A 147 -11.83 2.22 -1.05
C PHE A 147 -13.26 2.05 -0.52
N LEU A 148 -13.39 1.89 0.80
CA LEU A 148 -14.68 1.80 1.47
C LEU A 148 -15.52 3.06 1.25
N ALA A 149 -14.89 4.23 1.37
CA ALA A 149 -15.55 5.52 1.18
C ALA A 149 -16.14 5.64 -0.23
N VAL A 150 -15.40 5.26 -1.28
CA VAL A 150 -15.93 5.26 -2.65
C VAL A 150 -17.11 4.30 -2.78
N ALA A 151 -17.03 3.08 -2.21
CA ALA A 151 -18.10 2.09 -2.29
C ALA A 151 -19.40 2.62 -1.65
N LEU A 152 -19.28 3.22 -0.46
CA LEU A 152 -20.38 3.83 0.27
C LEU A 152 -20.89 5.10 -0.41
N TYR A 153 -20.02 5.91 -0.99
CA TYR A 153 -20.42 7.11 -1.72
C TYR A 153 -21.22 6.76 -2.98
N LYS A 154 -20.77 5.74 -3.72
CA LYS A 154 -21.41 5.28 -4.98
C LYS A 154 -22.58 4.31 -4.75
N GLY A 155 -22.77 3.79 -3.54
CA GLY A 155 -23.84 2.84 -3.23
C GLY A 155 -23.69 1.49 -3.93
N LYS A 156 -22.48 0.93 -3.99
CA LYS A 156 -22.17 -0.29 -4.78
C LYS A 156 -21.77 -1.44 -3.86
N VAL A 157 -22.53 -2.53 -3.88
CA VAL A 157 -22.25 -3.74 -3.07
C VAL A 157 -20.92 -4.37 -3.50
N ALA A 158 -20.65 -4.46 -4.80
CA ALA A 158 -19.38 -4.93 -5.33
C ALA A 158 -18.17 -4.15 -4.76
N GLY A 159 -18.34 -2.85 -4.47
CA GLY A 159 -17.28 -2.05 -3.86
C GLY A 159 -16.95 -2.45 -2.43
N LEU A 160 -17.92 -2.97 -1.67
CA LEU A 160 -17.66 -3.53 -0.35
C LEU A 160 -16.83 -4.82 -0.44
N LEU A 161 -17.10 -5.67 -1.43
CA LEU A 161 -16.34 -6.89 -1.69
C LEU A 161 -14.90 -6.57 -2.11
N LEU A 162 -14.72 -5.64 -3.04
CA LEU A 162 -13.39 -5.20 -3.48
C LEU A 162 -12.64 -4.48 -2.35
N THR A 163 -13.33 -3.75 -1.47
CA THR A 163 -12.72 -3.17 -0.27
C THR A 163 -12.23 -4.25 0.70
N LEU A 164 -13.01 -5.32 0.88
CA LEU A 164 -12.59 -6.48 1.68
C LEU A 164 -11.36 -7.15 1.06
N GLU A 165 -11.32 -7.29 -0.26
CA GLU A 165 -10.15 -7.79 -0.98
C GLU A 165 -8.91 -6.92 -0.74
N VAL A 166 -9.04 -5.59 -0.88
CA VAL A 166 -7.96 -4.63 -0.55
C VAL A 166 -7.44 -4.87 0.87
N PHE A 167 -8.33 -4.95 1.85
CA PHE A 167 -7.95 -5.20 3.24
C PHE A 167 -7.18 -6.51 3.41
N VAL A 168 -7.67 -7.60 2.81
CA VAL A 168 -7.02 -8.92 2.89
C VAL A 168 -5.65 -8.90 2.21
N CYS A 169 -5.53 -8.32 1.02
CA CYS A 169 -4.27 -8.20 0.30
C CYS A 169 -3.25 -7.39 1.10
N TYR A 170 -3.66 -6.29 1.71
CA TYR A 170 -2.81 -5.46 2.56
C TYR A 170 -2.41 -6.18 3.84
N TRP A 171 -3.33 -6.89 4.49
CA TRP A 171 -3.02 -7.67 5.68
C TRP A 171 -1.99 -8.79 5.38
N ILE A 172 -2.11 -9.45 4.23
CA ILE A 172 -1.12 -10.44 3.78
C ILE A 172 0.22 -9.76 3.46
N ALA A 173 0.21 -8.63 2.75
CA ALA A 173 1.41 -7.88 2.43
C ALA A 173 2.19 -7.48 3.69
N LEU A 174 1.50 -6.94 4.71
CA LEU A 174 2.09 -6.54 5.99
C LEU A 174 2.73 -7.72 6.74
N LYS A 175 2.09 -8.90 6.73
CA LYS A 175 2.70 -10.11 7.33
C LYS A 175 4.05 -10.48 6.73
N TRP A 176 4.28 -10.11 5.48
CA TRP A 176 5.52 -10.38 4.77
C TRP A 176 6.49 -9.21 4.93
N GLU A 177 6.02 -7.99 4.75
CA GLU A 177 6.79 -6.75 4.78
C GLU A 177 7.35 -6.45 6.18
N ASP A 178 6.51 -6.44 7.22
CA ASP A 178 6.91 -5.98 8.56
C ASP A 178 8.11 -6.76 9.13
N PRO A 179 8.13 -8.12 9.11
CA PRO A 179 9.28 -8.86 9.61
C PRO A 179 10.55 -8.65 8.78
N PHE A 180 10.38 -8.43 7.46
CA PHE A 180 11.50 -8.24 6.56
C PHE A 180 12.16 -6.88 6.78
N THR A 181 11.36 -5.81 6.84
CA THR A 181 11.85 -4.46 7.15
C THR A 181 12.48 -4.44 8.54
N ALA A 182 11.87 -5.06 9.55
CA ALA A 182 12.46 -5.15 10.89
C ALA A 182 13.85 -5.80 10.86
N GLU A 183 14.04 -6.87 10.08
CA GLU A 183 15.32 -7.56 9.95
C GLU A 183 16.37 -6.71 9.21
N ILE A 184 15.99 -5.92 8.21
CA ILE A 184 16.90 -4.96 7.55
C ILE A 184 17.46 -3.96 8.58
N TYR A 185 16.59 -3.38 9.41
CA TYR A 185 17.03 -2.44 10.45
C TYR A 185 17.86 -3.13 11.55
N ALA A 186 17.50 -4.35 11.95
CA ALA A 186 18.28 -5.14 12.91
C ALA A 186 19.68 -5.48 12.38
N GLN A 187 19.79 -5.82 11.09
CA GLN A 187 21.08 -6.07 10.42
C GLN A 187 21.96 -4.82 10.42
N ARG A 188 21.40 -3.64 10.12
CA ARG A 188 22.13 -2.35 10.18
C ARG A 188 22.72 -2.11 11.56
N GLU A 189 21.95 -2.34 12.62
CA GLU A 189 22.44 -2.14 13.99
C GLU A 189 23.53 -3.14 14.38
N ARG A 190 23.42 -4.40 13.94
CA ARG A 190 24.49 -5.41 14.12
C ARG A 190 25.78 -4.98 13.43
N ASP A 191 25.70 -4.45 12.22
CA ASP A 191 26.87 -4.00 11.46
C ASP A 191 27.50 -2.74 12.06
N ARG A 192 26.69 -1.78 12.54
CA ARG A 192 27.17 -0.63 13.33
C ARG A 192 27.91 -1.05 14.59
N ALA A 193 27.38 -2.04 15.32
CA ALA A 193 28.01 -2.55 16.54
C ALA A 193 29.35 -3.25 16.26
N LYS A 194 29.46 -3.99 15.15
CA LYS A 194 30.72 -4.62 14.71
C LYS A 194 31.78 -3.58 14.34
N SER A 195 31.42 -2.56 13.56
CA SER A 195 32.35 -1.48 13.19
C SER A 195 32.90 -0.72 14.40
N LYS A 196 32.05 -0.46 15.41
CA LYS A 196 32.49 0.15 16.68
C LYS A 196 33.44 -0.73 17.50
N LYS A 197 33.32 -2.06 17.43
CA LYS A 197 34.24 -3.00 18.10
C LYS A 197 35.55 -3.17 17.34
N GLY A 198 35.53 -3.13 16.01
CA GLY A 198 36.72 -3.18 15.16
C GLY A 198 37.60 -1.93 15.29
N GLY A 199 36.99 -0.74 15.30
CA GLY A 199 37.70 0.53 15.48
C GLY A 199 38.23 0.80 16.90
N LYS A 200 37.87 -0.01 17.90
CA LYS A 200 38.46 0.01 19.25
C LYS A 200 39.65 -0.94 19.41
N ARG A 201 39.93 -1.77 18.39
CA ARG A 201 41.03 -2.75 18.38
C ARG A 201 42.17 -2.36 17.42
N ALA A 202 42.02 -1.25 16.69
CA ALA A 202 43.07 -0.61 15.90
C ALA A 202 43.55 0.63 16.63
#